data_AF-A0A7S0HJN6-F1
#
_entry.id   AF-A0A7S0HJN6-F1
#
_cell.length_a   1.000
_cell.length_b   1.000
_cell.length_c   1.000
_cell.angle_alpha   90.00
_cell.angle_beta   90.00
_cell.angle_gamma   90.00
#
_symmetry.space_group_name_H-M   'P 1'
#
loop_
_entity.id
_entity.type
_entity.pdbx_description
1 polymer ?
#
loop_
_entity_poly.entity_id
_entity_poly.type
_entity_poly.pdbx_seq_one_letter_code
_entity_poly.pdbx_strand_id
1 'polypeptide(L)'
;ELEDHFSGLPTSVQIDVTILVRIAILFMCGKISQSHDPDEYIQDANDVEGMEDHMDAMKQENSQEFQGNQEIVRIANYLLRKLQNRSAKGLDWNLRPTEDQMIKILCKFSCNNFSIWDDLIVSHGMGVYPLGAILNHSCQPNCVIYYHPETHEQEFRCIEDIQAGEEICHSYIDLAADSKTRKEKLQ
;
A
#
# COMPACT_ATOMS: atom_id res chain seq x y z
N GLU A 1 -9.58 -24.58 -10.05
CA GLU A 1 -9.87 -24.69 -8.60
C GLU A 1 -9.81 -23.36 -7.85
N LEU A 2 -8.68 -22.64 -7.78
CA LEU A 2 -8.67 -21.28 -7.19
C LEU A 2 -9.35 -20.26 -8.13
N GLU A 3 -9.04 -20.29 -9.42
CA GLU A 3 -9.68 -19.42 -10.43
C GLU A 3 -11.21 -19.55 -10.45
N ASP A 4 -11.79 -20.72 -10.15
CA ASP A 4 -13.25 -20.92 -10.18
C ASP A 4 -13.99 -20.25 -9.01
N HIS A 5 -13.33 -20.01 -7.87
CA HIS A 5 -13.91 -19.23 -6.75
C HIS A 5 -13.53 -17.74 -6.84
N PHE A 6 -12.48 -17.40 -7.58
CA PHE A 6 -11.93 -16.05 -7.67
C PHE A 6 -12.42 -15.26 -8.90
N SER A 7 -12.69 -15.92 -10.01
CA SER A 7 -13.06 -15.29 -11.29
C SER A 7 -14.35 -14.48 -11.25
N GLY A 8 -15.22 -14.73 -10.27
CA GLY A 8 -16.46 -13.96 -10.06
C GLY A 8 -16.31 -12.72 -9.17
N LEU A 9 -15.15 -12.51 -8.55
CA LEU A 9 -14.92 -11.36 -7.66
C LEU A 9 -14.50 -10.12 -8.45
N PRO A 10 -14.82 -8.90 -7.96
CA PRO A 10 -14.29 -7.67 -8.53
C PRO A 10 -12.77 -7.68 -8.61
N THR A 11 -12.20 -7.09 -9.66
CA THR A 11 -10.75 -7.05 -9.88
C THR A 11 -9.98 -6.46 -8.69
N SER A 12 -10.52 -5.43 -8.03
CA SER A 12 -9.93 -4.85 -6.82
C SER A 12 -9.75 -5.88 -5.70
N VAL A 13 -10.79 -6.67 -5.42
CA VAL A 13 -10.75 -7.74 -4.41
C VAL A 13 -9.70 -8.79 -4.75
N GLN A 14 -9.58 -9.16 -6.03
CA GLN A 14 -8.56 -10.13 -6.46
C GLN A 14 -7.14 -9.60 -6.24
N ILE A 15 -6.92 -8.30 -6.49
CA ILE A 15 -5.63 -7.63 -6.26
C ILE A 15 -5.29 -7.67 -4.77
N ASP A 16 -6.20 -7.24 -3.89
CA ASP A 16 -5.95 -7.16 -2.45
C ASP A 16 -5.67 -8.53 -1.83
N VAL A 17 -6.43 -9.55 -2.23
CA VAL A 17 -6.17 -10.92 -1.78
C VAL A 17 -4.79 -11.40 -2.24
N THR A 18 -4.41 -11.11 -3.49
CA THR A 18 -3.12 -11.50 -4.04
C THR A 18 -1.97 -10.83 -3.29
N ILE A 19 -2.11 -9.54 -2.97
CA ILE A 19 -1.15 -8.77 -2.18
C ILE A 19 -0.99 -9.41 -0.79
N LEU A 20 -2.09 -9.66 -0.08
CA LEU A 20 -2.03 -10.27 1.26
C LEU A 20 -1.36 -11.63 1.26
N VAL A 21 -1.67 -12.49 0.29
CA VAL A 21 -1.04 -13.82 0.21
C VAL A 21 0.46 -13.71 -0.05
N ARG A 22 0.89 -12.80 -0.94
CA ARG A 22 2.32 -12.56 -1.21
C ARG A 22 3.04 -12.02 0.01
N ILE A 23 2.45 -11.05 0.70
CA ILE A 23 3.02 -10.51 1.95
C ILE A 23 3.13 -11.60 3.00
N ALA A 24 2.07 -12.40 3.22
CA ALA A 24 2.12 -13.52 4.16
C ALA A 24 3.24 -14.52 3.82
N ILE A 25 3.43 -14.84 2.53
CA ILE A 25 4.55 -15.69 2.08
C ILE A 25 5.90 -15.04 2.43
N LEU A 26 6.08 -13.74 2.19
CA LEU A 26 7.30 -13.02 2.54
C LEU A 26 7.60 -13.08 4.05
N PHE A 27 6.59 -12.87 4.91
CA PHE A 27 6.72 -13.04 6.36
C PHE A 27 7.20 -14.45 6.73
N MET A 28 6.62 -15.48 6.09
CA MET A 28 6.93 -16.88 6.35
C MET A 28 8.26 -17.35 5.76
N CYS A 29 8.84 -16.63 4.80
CA CYS A 29 10.19 -16.89 4.27
C CYS A 29 11.32 -16.46 5.23
N GLY A 30 11.01 -15.66 6.26
CA GLY A 30 11.99 -15.13 7.21
C GLY A 30 12.73 -13.88 6.70
N LYS A 31 13.26 -13.07 7.63
CA LYS A 31 13.99 -11.82 7.30
C LYS A 31 15.24 -12.12 6.47
N ILE A 32 15.38 -11.46 5.31
CA ILE A 32 16.65 -11.36 4.61
C ILE A 32 17.56 -10.47 5.47
N SER A 33 18.65 -11.03 5.97
CA SER A 33 19.69 -10.24 6.63
C SER A 33 20.37 -9.37 5.59
N GLN A 34 20.32 -8.06 5.75
CA GLN A 34 21.15 -7.14 4.99
C GLN A 34 22.15 -6.48 5.93
N SER A 35 23.42 -6.53 5.52
CA SER A 35 24.58 -6.05 6.26
C SER A 35 25.12 -4.85 5.50
N HIS A 36 24.59 -3.64 5.68
CA HIS A 36 24.82 -2.57 4.70
C HIS A 36 25.19 -1.21 5.32
N ASP A 37 25.61 -0.34 4.41
CA ASP A 37 26.14 1.01 4.60
C ASP A 37 25.17 1.90 5.40
N PRO A 38 25.59 2.52 6.51
CA PRO A 38 24.73 3.39 7.31
C PRO A 38 24.22 4.64 6.59
N ASP A 39 24.83 5.05 5.46
CA ASP A 39 24.41 6.25 4.71
C ASP A 39 23.40 5.96 3.60
N GLU A 40 23.07 4.69 3.30
CA GLU A 40 22.09 4.30 2.29
C GLU A 40 20.71 4.07 2.92
N TYR A 41 19.68 4.81 2.48
CA TYR A 41 18.32 4.56 2.93
C TYR A 41 17.81 3.25 2.33
N ILE A 42 17.47 2.30 3.19
CA ILE A 42 16.83 1.03 2.80
C ILE A 42 15.46 0.99 3.43
N GLN A 43 14.43 0.88 2.58
CA GLN A 43 13.08 0.64 3.04
C GLN A 43 13.02 -0.68 3.83
N ASP A 44 12.62 -0.60 5.10
CA ASP A 44 12.58 -1.76 5.99
C ASP A 44 11.20 -2.00 6.63
N ALA A 45 11.12 -3.00 7.51
CA ALA A 45 9.87 -3.34 8.18
C ALA A 45 9.40 -2.28 9.19
N ASN A 46 10.32 -1.47 9.74
CA ASN A 46 9.99 -0.40 10.68
C ASN A 46 9.33 0.76 9.95
N ASP A 47 9.76 1.07 8.73
CA ASP A 47 9.09 2.06 7.88
C ASP A 47 7.62 1.68 7.68
N VAL A 48 7.38 0.42 7.31
CA VAL A 48 6.02 -0.11 7.14
C VAL A 48 5.26 -0.11 8.46
N GLU A 49 5.92 -0.38 9.58
CA GLU A 49 5.30 -0.33 10.92
C GLU A 49 4.85 1.08 11.31
N GLY A 50 5.60 2.11 10.93
CA GLY A 50 5.30 3.52 11.19
C GLY A 50 4.17 4.10 10.34
N MET A 51 3.77 3.45 9.25
CA MET A 51 2.72 3.94 8.37
C MET A 51 1.35 4.04 9.06
N GLU A 52 0.61 5.08 8.71
CA GLU A 52 -0.75 5.29 9.19
C GLU A 52 -1.72 4.23 8.64
N ASP A 53 -2.68 3.79 9.45
CA ASP A 53 -3.64 2.75 9.06
C ASP A 53 -5.10 3.17 9.20
N HIS A 54 -5.43 4.19 10.00
CA HIS A 54 -6.81 4.60 10.28
C HIS A 54 -7.78 3.44 10.64
N MET A 55 -7.28 2.29 11.12
CA MET A 55 -8.10 1.08 11.31
C MET A 55 -9.25 1.32 12.29
N ASP A 56 -9.00 2.06 13.36
CA ASP A 56 -10.03 2.37 14.36
C ASP A 56 -11.06 3.39 13.85
N ALA A 57 -10.66 4.34 13.02
CA ALA A 57 -11.58 5.25 12.35
C ALA A 57 -12.45 4.48 11.34
N MET A 58 -11.83 3.59 10.54
CA MET A 58 -12.54 2.76 9.56
C MET A 58 -13.59 1.85 10.22
N LYS A 59 -13.30 1.27 11.40
CA LYS A 59 -14.30 0.50 12.17
C LYS A 59 -15.53 1.32 12.57
N GLN A 60 -15.34 2.60 12.89
CA GLN A 60 -16.38 3.47 13.44
C GLN A 60 -17.17 4.19 12.36
N GLU A 61 -16.46 4.72 11.36
CA GLU A 61 -16.99 5.69 10.39
C GLU A 61 -17.23 5.05 9.02
N ASN A 62 -16.51 3.97 8.68
CA ASN A 62 -16.60 3.29 7.39
C ASN A 62 -16.75 1.77 7.55
N SER A 63 -17.78 1.37 8.31
CA SER A 63 -18.03 -0.03 8.66
C SER A 63 -18.21 -0.98 7.46
N GLN A 64 -18.67 -0.47 6.31
CA GLN A 64 -18.83 -1.27 5.10
C GLN A 64 -17.48 -1.63 4.47
N GLU A 65 -16.55 -0.68 4.37
CA GLU A 65 -15.20 -0.95 3.88
C GLU A 65 -14.46 -1.89 4.84
N PHE A 66 -14.61 -1.69 6.15
CA PHE A 66 -14.04 -2.59 7.14
C PHE A 66 -14.53 -4.04 6.97
N GLN A 67 -15.84 -4.24 6.74
CA GLN A 67 -16.41 -5.56 6.43
C GLN A 67 -15.85 -6.14 5.14
N GLY A 68 -15.64 -5.31 4.10
CA GLY A 68 -14.97 -5.72 2.87
C GLY A 68 -13.56 -6.24 3.13
N ASN A 69 -12.78 -5.54 3.95
CA ASN A 69 -11.45 -5.97 4.36
C ASN A 69 -11.47 -7.29 5.13
N GLN A 70 -12.46 -7.51 5.99
CA GLN A 70 -12.63 -8.80 6.68
C GLN A 70 -12.87 -9.96 5.71
N GLU A 71 -13.69 -9.75 4.67
CA GLU A 71 -13.94 -10.77 3.65
C GLU A 71 -12.69 -11.03 2.79
N ILE A 72 -11.94 -9.99 2.42
CA ILE A 72 -10.64 -10.14 1.74
C ILE A 72 -9.68 -11.01 2.57
N VAL A 73 -9.56 -10.72 3.87
CA VAL A 73 -8.70 -11.49 4.79
C VAL A 73 -9.17 -12.93 4.93
N ARG A 74 -10.49 -13.16 5.03
CA ARG A 74 -11.07 -14.51 5.06
C ARG A 74 -10.67 -15.32 3.82
N ILE A 75 -10.75 -14.70 2.64
CA ILE A 75 -10.38 -15.33 1.37
C ILE A 75 -8.87 -15.63 1.34
N ALA A 76 -8.02 -14.66 1.70
CA ALA A 76 -6.57 -14.85 1.79
C ALA A 76 -6.21 -16.00 2.75
N ASN A 77 -6.88 -16.08 3.89
CA ASN A 77 -6.69 -17.16 4.85
C ASN A 77 -7.06 -18.54 4.32
N TYR A 78 -8.13 -18.63 3.54
CA TYR A 78 -8.51 -19.85 2.84
C TYR A 78 -7.42 -20.29 1.86
N LEU A 79 -6.87 -19.35 1.08
CA LEU A 79 -5.77 -19.63 0.16
C LEU A 79 -4.51 -20.13 0.86
N LEU A 80 -4.10 -19.46 1.95
CA LEU A 80 -2.94 -19.86 2.73
C LEU A 80 -3.09 -21.28 3.32
N ARG A 81 -4.30 -21.65 3.76
CA ARG A 81 -4.61 -23.03 4.20
C ARG A 81 -4.51 -24.04 3.05
N LYS A 82 -5.03 -23.70 1.87
CA LYS A 82 -4.89 -24.55 0.67
C LYS A 82 -3.42 -24.73 0.28
N LEU A 83 -2.62 -23.66 0.37
CA LEU A 83 -1.17 -23.71 0.13
C LEU A 83 -0.47 -24.64 1.14
N GLN A 84 -0.79 -24.51 2.44
CA GLN A 84 -0.24 -25.36 3.50
C GLN A 84 -0.46 -26.85 3.23
N ASN A 85 -1.66 -27.21 2.75
CA ASN A 85 -2.00 -28.59 2.43
C ASN A 85 -1.28 -29.12 1.17
N ARG A 86 -0.81 -28.24 0.27
CA ARG A 86 -0.15 -28.62 -1.00
C ARG A 86 1.37 -28.58 -0.91
N SER A 87 1.94 -27.64 -0.18
CA SER A 87 3.39 -27.48 -0.03
C SER A 87 3.73 -26.82 1.31
N ALA A 88 4.20 -27.62 2.27
CA ALA A 88 4.66 -27.14 3.57
C ALA A 88 6.16 -26.81 3.63
N LYS A 89 6.91 -27.01 2.52
CA LYS A 89 8.37 -26.84 2.51
C LYS A 89 8.76 -25.40 2.17
N GLY A 90 9.75 -24.86 2.89
CA GLY A 90 10.33 -23.55 2.63
C GLY A 90 9.62 -22.36 3.28
N LEU A 91 8.55 -22.59 4.04
CA LEU A 91 7.81 -21.56 4.78
C LEU A 91 7.73 -21.93 6.26
N ASP A 92 8.03 -20.96 7.14
CA ASP A 92 7.76 -21.08 8.57
C ASP A 92 6.32 -20.64 8.87
N TRP A 93 5.42 -21.62 9.02
CA TRP A 93 4.02 -21.38 9.30
C TRP A 93 3.75 -20.75 10.67
N ASN A 94 4.73 -20.73 11.58
CA ASN A 94 4.62 -20.00 12.84
C ASN A 94 4.73 -18.48 12.65
N LEU A 95 5.33 -18.03 11.54
CA LEU A 95 5.45 -16.62 11.15
C LEU A 95 4.27 -16.13 10.31
N ARG A 96 3.22 -16.96 10.14
CA ARG A 96 2.02 -16.55 9.40
C ARG A 96 1.37 -15.34 10.09
N PRO A 97 1.02 -14.28 9.35
CA PRO A 97 0.36 -13.12 9.93
C PRO A 97 -1.05 -13.48 10.46
N THR A 98 -1.43 -12.86 11.57
CA THR A 98 -2.78 -12.94 12.14
C THR A 98 -3.79 -12.21 11.26
N GLU A 99 -5.09 -12.47 11.49
CA GLU A 99 -6.16 -11.74 10.79
C GLU A 99 -6.06 -10.23 11.02
N ASP A 100 -5.85 -9.82 12.28
CA ASP A 100 -5.67 -8.41 12.63
C ASP A 100 -4.45 -7.80 11.92
N GLN A 101 -3.33 -8.53 11.81
CA GLN A 101 -2.16 -8.04 11.07
C GLN A 101 -2.47 -7.86 9.58
N MET A 102 -3.21 -8.79 8.97
CA MET A 102 -3.60 -8.68 7.56
C MET A 102 -4.60 -7.54 7.32
N ILE A 103 -5.58 -7.33 8.21
CA ILE A 103 -6.48 -6.17 8.12
C ILE A 103 -5.67 -4.88 8.24
N LYS A 104 -4.75 -4.82 9.21
CA LYS A 104 -3.89 -3.65 9.41
C LYS A 104 -3.04 -3.35 8.17
N ILE A 105 -2.55 -4.37 7.47
CA ILE A 105 -1.82 -4.21 6.21
C ILE A 105 -2.72 -3.59 5.12
N LEU A 106 -3.97 -4.06 4.96
CA LEU A 106 -4.91 -3.47 4.00
C LEU A 106 -5.17 -2.00 4.33
N CYS A 107 -5.44 -1.71 5.60
CA CYS A 107 -5.65 -0.36 6.11
C CYS A 107 -4.46 0.56 5.80
N LYS A 108 -3.22 0.12 6.06
CA LYS A 108 -2.01 0.86 5.67
C LYS A 108 -1.91 1.07 4.17
N PHE A 109 -2.21 0.04 3.37
CA PHE A 109 -2.15 0.16 1.93
C PHE A 109 -3.16 1.20 1.41
N SER A 110 -4.39 1.24 1.96
CA SER A 110 -5.39 2.23 1.60
C SER A 110 -4.97 3.67 1.93
N CYS A 111 -4.22 3.87 3.01
CA CYS A 111 -3.83 5.21 3.46
C CYS A 111 -2.57 5.76 2.78
N ASN A 112 -1.68 4.89 2.29
CA ASN A 112 -0.31 5.29 1.94
C ASN A 112 0.13 4.85 0.54
N ASN A 113 -0.75 4.21 -0.24
CA ASN A 113 -0.39 3.80 -1.59
C ASN A 113 -0.34 4.99 -2.56
N PHE A 114 0.39 4.77 -3.64
CA PHE A 114 0.45 5.64 -4.78
C PHE A 114 0.08 4.86 -6.03
N SER A 115 -0.69 5.49 -6.92
CA SER A 115 -0.77 5.04 -8.30
C SER A 115 0.54 5.37 -9.03
N ILE A 116 1.05 4.39 -9.77
CA ILE A 116 2.26 4.53 -10.58
C ILE A 116 1.82 4.89 -12.00
N TRP A 117 2.26 6.06 -12.46
CA TRP A 117 1.88 6.62 -13.75
C TRP A 117 3.09 6.71 -14.68
N ASP A 118 2.87 6.51 -15.97
CA ASP A 118 3.86 6.86 -17.00
C ASP A 118 3.71 8.32 -17.48
N ASP A 119 4.57 8.72 -18.41
CA ASP A 119 4.56 10.06 -19.02
C ASP A 119 3.26 10.36 -19.81
N LEU A 120 2.42 9.34 -20.07
CA LEU A 120 1.13 9.48 -20.74
C LEU A 120 -0.05 9.49 -19.74
N ILE A 121 0.23 9.54 -18.43
CA ILE A 121 -0.76 9.51 -17.36
C ILE A 121 -1.59 8.21 -17.43
N VAL A 122 -0.96 7.11 -17.81
CA VAL A 122 -1.54 5.78 -17.74
C VAL A 122 -1.10 5.12 -16.45
N SER A 123 -2.07 4.64 -15.66
CA SER A 123 -1.79 3.90 -14.43
C SER A 123 -1.32 2.49 -14.78
N HIS A 124 -0.15 2.11 -14.28
CA HIS A 124 0.43 0.77 -14.45
C HIS A 124 0.27 -0.11 -13.21
N GLY A 125 -0.10 0.47 -12.07
CA GLY A 125 -0.29 -0.25 -10.82
C GLY A 125 -0.29 0.66 -9.61
N MET A 126 -0.19 0.03 -8.44
CA MET A 126 -0.07 0.72 -7.16
C MET A 126 1.17 0.24 -6.42
N GLY A 127 1.82 1.16 -5.72
CA GLY A 127 3.00 0.89 -4.89
C GLY A 127 2.92 1.63 -3.57
N VAL A 128 3.66 1.14 -2.57
CA VAL A 128 3.85 1.82 -1.30
C VAL A 128 5.30 2.25 -1.21
N TYR A 129 5.50 3.55 -1.04
CA TYR A 129 6.80 4.19 -0.94
C TYR A 129 6.84 4.94 0.40
N PRO A 130 7.35 4.34 1.49
CA PRO A 130 7.22 4.90 2.82
C PRO A 130 7.80 6.31 2.97
N LEU A 131 8.94 6.62 2.35
CA LEU A 131 9.46 8.00 2.35
C LEU A 131 8.51 8.98 1.66
N GLY A 132 7.94 8.58 0.52
CA GLY A 132 6.98 9.42 -0.19
C GLY A 132 5.68 9.61 0.58
N ALA A 133 5.23 8.57 1.29
CA ALA A 133 4.00 8.58 2.08
C ALA A 133 4.05 9.53 3.30
N ILE A 134 5.22 10.08 3.64
CA ILE A 134 5.36 11.09 4.69
C ILE A 134 4.84 12.47 4.22
N LEU A 135 4.88 12.75 2.92
CA LEU A 135 4.53 14.07 2.39
C LEU A 135 3.03 14.29 2.42
N ASN A 136 2.62 15.43 2.95
CA ASN A 136 1.21 15.77 3.11
C ASN A 136 0.54 16.26 1.82
N HIS A 137 -0.79 16.28 1.86
CA HIS A 137 -1.63 16.84 0.81
C HIS A 137 -1.57 18.37 0.78
N SER A 138 -1.48 18.96 -0.42
CA SER A 138 -1.90 20.34 -0.67
C SER A 138 -2.64 20.46 -2.00
N CYS A 139 -3.73 21.25 -2.01
CA CYS A 139 -4.41 21.68 -3.24
C CYS A 139 -3.58 22.70 -4.05
N GLN A 140 -2.51 23.24 -3.46
CA GLN A 140 -1.48 24.06 -4.09
C GLN A 140 -0.12 23.44 -3.72
N PRO A 141 0.25 22.31 -4.35
CA PRO A 141 1.47 21.58 -3.99
C PRO A 141 2.72 22.33 -4.46
N ASN A 142 3.84 22.11 -3.78
CA ASN A 142 5.15 22.64 -4.18
C ASN A 142 6.06 21.56 -4.81
N CYS A 143 5.60 20.30 -4.86
CA CYS A 143 6.25 19.22 -5.58
C CYS A 143 5.27 18.30 -6.34
N VAL A 144 5.80 17.56 -7.31
CA VAL A 144 5.07 16.53 -8.07
C VAL A 144 5.82 15.21 -8.04
N ILE A 145 5.07 14.11 -8.15
CA ILE A 145 5.63 12.77 -8.18
C ILE A 145 6.05 12.41 -9.61
N TYR A 146 7.22 11.81 -9.73
CA TYR A 146 7.73 11.19 -10.95
C TYR A 146 8.21 9.77 -10.65
N TYR A 147 8.05 8.85 -11.60
CA TYR A 147 8.59 7.50 -11.49
C TYR A 147 9.64 7.30 -12.58
N HIS A 148 10.87 7.00 -12.17
CA HIS A 148 11.95 6.81 -13.12
C HIS A 148 11.71 5.51 -13.92
N PRO A 149 11.65 5.55 -15.26
CA PRO A 149 11.21 4.40 -16.07
C PRO A 149 12.19 3.22 -16.02
N GLU A 150 13.49 3.49 -15.82
CA GLU A 150 14.53 2.46 -15.77
C GLU A 150 14.81 1.91 -14.36
N THR A 151 14.87 2.76 -13.33
CA THR A 151 15.18 2.36 -11.95
C THR A 151 13.93 2.05 -11.13
N HIS A 152 12.74 2.47 -11.59
CA HIS A 152 11.46 2.38 -10.88
C HIS A 152 11.44 3.13 -9.53
N GLU A 153 12.35 4.07 -9.34
CA GLU A 153 12.40 4.92 -8.15
C GLU A 153 11.28 5.97 -8.18
N GLN A 154 10.72 6.26 -7.01
CA GLN A 154 9.81 7.39 -6.82
C GLN A 154 10.63 8.65 -6.53
N GLU A 155 10.43 9.69 -7.33
CA GLU A 155 11.04 11.00 -7.17
C GLU A 155 9.98 12.05 -6.86
N PHE A 156 10.29 12.97 -5.96
CA PHE A 156 9.55 14.22 -5.80
C PHE A 156 10.35 15.35 -6.44
N ARG A 157 9.74 16.03 -7.41
CA ARG A 157 10.35 17.14 -8.13
C ARG A 157 9.66 18.44 -7.73
N CYS A 158 10.43 19.39 -7.22
CA CYS A 158 9.92 20.71 -6.86
C CYS A 158 9.40 21.42 -8.12
N ILE A 159 8.25 22.08 -8.01
CA ILE A 159 7.66 22.89 -9.08
C ILE A 159 7.68 24.40 -8.75
N GLU A 160 8.15 24.74 -7.56
CA GLU A 160 8.44 26.09 -7.09
C GLU A 160 9.63 26.07 -6.11
N ASP A 161 10.16 27.26 -5.78
CA ASP A 161 11.26 27.39 -4.83
C ASP A 161 10.77 27.12 -3.40
N ILE A 162 11.32 26.09 -2.75
CA ILE A 162 10.95 25.71 -1.37
C ILE A 162 11.97 26.30 -0.38
N GLN A 163 11.49 27.07 0.59
CA GLN A 163 12.35 27.69 1.60
C GLN A 163 12.65 26.74 2.76
N ALA A 164 13.76 26.99 3.49
CA ALA A 164 14.08 26.20 4.67
C ALA A 164 12.97 26.30 5.73
N GLY A 165 12.46 25.15 6.17
CA GLY A 165 11.35 25.06 7.12
C GLY A 165 9.96 25.09 6.49
N GLU A 166 9.85 25.26 5.17
CA GLU A 166 8.60 25.06 4.43
C GLU A 166 8.29 23.57 4.29
N GLU A 167 7.02 23.21 4.46
CA GLU A 167 6.56 21.84 4.30
C GLU A 167 6.53 21.44 2.82
N ILE A 168 7.03 20.25 2.51
CA ILE A 168 6.96 19.68 1.16
C ILE A 168 5.64 18.94 1.02
N CYS A 169 4.80 19.39 0.08
CA CYS A 169 3.47 18.84 -0.14
C CYS A 169 3.26 18.48 -1.60
N HIS A 170 2.54 17.38 -1.84
CA HIS A 170 2.05 17.00 -3.16
C HIS A 170 0.52 16.94 -3.16
N SER A 171 -0.09 16.75 -4.33
CA SER A 171 -1.53 16.49 -4.39
C SER A 171 -1.82 14.99 -4.35
N TYR A 172 -2.73 14.61 -3.45
CA TYR A 172 -3.27 13.24 -3.33
C TYR A 172 -4.35 12.96 -4.38
N ILE A 173 -4.90 14.01 -4.97
CA ILE A 173 -6.08 13.96 -5.84
C ILE A 173 -5.88 14.78 -7.11
N ASP A 174 -6.75 14.58 -8.09
CA ASP A 174 -6.78 15.40 -9.29
C ASP A 174 -7.20 16.85 -8.97
N LEU A 175 -6.31 17.79 -9.28
CA LEU A 175 -6.52 19.23 -9.08
C LEU A 175 -7.50 19.84 -10.09
N ALA A 176 -7.82 19.14 -11.19
CA ALA A 176 -8.82 19.59 -12.16
C ALA A 176 -10.26 19.50 -11.62
N ALA A 177 -10.50 18.72 -10.57
CA ALA A 177 -11.80 18.64 -9.91
C ALA A 177 -12.13 19.93 -9.14
N ASP A 178 -13.41 20.26 -8.98
CA ASP A 178 -13.82 21.44 -8.21
C ASP A 178 -13.62 21.27 -6.70
N SER A 179 -13.61 22.39 -5.97
CA SER A 179 -13.31 22.42 -4.54
C SER A 179 -14.24 21.57 -3.67
N LYS A 180 -15.49 21.35 -4.09
CA LYS A 180 -16.41 20.49 -3.34
C LYS A 180 -16.01 19.04 -3.51
N THR A 181 -15.83 18.57 -4.74
CA THR A 181 -15.37 17.22 -5.03
C THR A 181 -14.00 16.92 -4.42
N ARG A 182 -13.07 17.89 -4.41
CA ARG A 182 -11.77 17.71 -3.77
C ARG A 182 -11.89 17.47 -2.26
N LYS A 183 -12.75 18.22 -1.57
CA LYS A 183 -13.00 18.04 -0.13
C LYS A 183 -13.66 16.70 0.17
N GLU A 184 -14.65 16.29 -0.63
CA GLU A 184 -15.33 15.00 -0.46
C GLU A 184 -14.36 13.81 -0.62
N LYS A 185 -13.31 13.94 -1.41
CA LYS A 185 -12.29 12.89 -1.59
C LYS A 185 -11.20 12.85 -0.51
N LEU A 186 -11.08 13.89 0.32
CA LEU A 186 -10.04 14.04 1.35
C LEU A 186 -10.60 13.90 2.78
N GLN A 187 -11.90 13.62 2.91
CA GLN A 187 -12.60 13.34 4.16
C GLN A 187 -12.79 11.83 4.32
#